data_AF-A0A8T5QEL1-F1
#
_entry.id   AF-A0A8T5QEL1-F1
#
_cell.length_a   1.000
_cell.length_b   1.000
_cell.length_c   1.000
_cell.angle_alpha   90.00
_cell.angle_beta   90.00
_cell.angle_gamma   90.00
#
_symmetry.space_group_name_H-M   'P 1'
#
loop_
_entity.id
_entity.type
_entity.pdbx_description
1 polymer ?
#
loop_
_entity_poly.entity_id
_entity_poly.type
_entity_poly.pdbx_seq_one_letter_code
_entity_poly.pdbx_strand_id
1 'polypeptide(L)'
;MWELRNGLDPLNPTDKLLDPDNDGLSNFKEFTLDTNPLKEDTDDDGYADGVEIEKGTDPNDSEDHPTSVLFIMFMFFLIIVFIGALGMAIYYYYVEYYSKGMVNPFEKHRENIEHKLGQTPYQTPQQKMQKIAS
;
A
#
# COMPACT_ATOMS: atom_id res chain seq x y z
N MET A 1 -27.77 30.04 11.40
CA MET A 1 -28.67 29.02 10.84
C MET A 1 -27.85 28.17 9.90
N TRP A 2 -27.87 26.84 10.03
CA TRP A 2 -27.11 25.92 9.17
C TRP A 2 -27.59 26.01 7.71
N GLU A 3 -28.92 26.01 7.50
CA GLU A 3 -29.55 26.14 6.17
C GLU A 3 -29.06 27.38 5.40
N LEU A 4 -28.96 28.54 6.05
CA LEU A 4 -28.44 29.76 5.41
C LEU A 4 -26.96 29.68 5.02
N ARG A 5 -26.14 28.91 5.75
CA ARG A 5 -24.72 28.73 5.39
C ARG A 5 -24.56 27.81 4.20
N ASN A 6 -25.46 26.84 4.08
CA ASN A 6 -25.45 25.85 3.01
C ASN A 6 -26.43 26.19 1.87
N GLY A 7 -26.87 27.45 1.76
CA GLY A 7 -27.69 27.91 0.62
C GLY A 7 -29.12 27.35 0.55
N LEU A 8 -29.61 26.71 1.61
CA LEU A 8 -30.99 26.20 1.72
C LEU A 8 -31.95 27.28 2.22
N ASP A 9 -33.25 27.10 1.95
CA ASP A 9 -34.30 28.03 2.38
C ASP A 9 -34.85 27.66 3.77
N PRO A 10 -34.51 28.42 4.84
CA PRO A 10 -34.96 28.11 6.19
C PRO A 10 -36.47 28.25 6.41
N LEU A 11 -37.21 28.79 5.43
CA LEU A 11 -38.67 28.87 5.47
C LEU A 11 -39.36 27.71 4.76
N ASN A 12 -38.59 26.80 4.14
CA ASN A 12 -39.12 25.65 3.43
C ASN A 12 -38.85 24.33 4.17
N PRO A 13 -39.66 23.95 5.17
CA PRO A 13 -39.41 22.73 5.96
C PRO A 13 -39.55 21.42 5.16
N THR A 14 -39.98 21.47 3.90
CA THR A 14 -40.15 20.28 3.06
C THR A 14 -38.85 19.84 2.39
N ASP A 15 -37.86 20.72 2.29
CA ASP A 15 -36.55 20.40 1.70
C ASP A 15 -35.71 19.44 2.57
N LYS A 16 -36.07 19.30 3.85
CA LYS A 16 -35.45 18.40 4.82
C LYS A 16 -35.22 16.97 4.32
N LEU A 17 -36.11 16.46 3.45
CA LEU A 17 -36.07 15.10 2.90
C LEU A 17 -35.43 15.03 1.51
N LEU A 18 -35.01 16.16 0.95
CA LEU A 18 -34.32 16.21 -0.33
C LEU A 18 -32.84 15.90 -0.14
N ASP A 19 -32.23 15.47 -1.23
CA ASP A 19 -30.82 15.14 -1.41
C ASP A 19 -30.36 15.92 -2.66
N PRO A 20 -29.97 17.19 -2.51
CA PRO A 20 -29.73 18.09 -3.65
C PRO A 20 -28.47 17.75 -4.45
N ASP A 21 -27.43 17.25 -3.80
CA ASP A 21 -26.16 16.83 -4.40
C ASP A 21 -26.15 15.36 -4.83
N ASN A 22 -27.12 14.56 -4.40
CA ASN A 22 -27.33 13.16 -4.79
C ASN A 22 -26.22 12.22 -4.28
N ASP A 23 -25.68 12.50 -3.10
CA ASP A 23 -24.68 11.68 -2.43
C ASP A 23 -25.32 10.51 -1.64
N GLY A 24 -26.64 10.52 -1.48
CA GLY A 24 -27.43 9.54 -0.74
C GLY A 24 -27.82 9.97 0.67
N LEU A 25 -27.49 11.19 1.09
CA LEU A 25 -27.89 11.80 2.35
C LEU A 25 -28.96 12.87 2.12
N SER A 26 -30.02 12.82 2.93
CA SER A 26 -30.97 13.93 2.94
C SER A 26 -30.39 15.13 3.68
N ASN A 27 -30.82 16.35 3.36
CA ASN A 27 -30.51 17.59 4.09
C ASN A 27 -30.61 17.46 5.61
N PHE A 28 -31.60 16.70 6.13
CA PHE A 28 -31.71 16.44 7.57
C PHE A 28 -30.52 15.68 8.14
N LYS A 29 -30.10 14.65 7.41
CA LYS A 29 -29.05 13.74 7.82
C LYS A 29 -27.72 14.49 7.81
N GLU A 30 -27.49 15.29 6.80
CA GLU A 30 -26.33 16.16 6.70
C GLU A 30 -26.30 17.23 7.79
N PHE A 31 -27.45 17.83 8.13
CA PHE A 31 -27.54 18.71 9.30
C PHE A 31 -27.10 18.02 10.60
N THR A 32 -27.37 16.72 10.75
CA THR A 32 -26.92 15.96 11.93
C THR A 32 -25.46 15.54 11.89
N LEU A 33 -24.86 15.50 10.70
CA LEU A 33 -23.46 15.13 10.46
C LEU A 33 -22.54 16.36 10.28
N ASP A 34 -23.12 17.56 10.25
CA ASP A 34 -22.46 18.83 9.96
C ASP A 34 -21.79 18.91 8.57
N THR A 35 -22.29 18.10 7.62
CA THR A 35 -21.86 18.09 6.21
C THR A 35 -22.58 19.14 5.37
N ASN A 36 -22.21 19.27 4.09
CA ASN A 36 -22.72 20.28 3.16
C ASN A 36 -23.73 19.72 2.13
N PRO A 37 -25.04 20.07 2.25
CA PRO A 37 -26.14 19.56 1.42
C PRO A 37 -26.15 19.94 -0.05
N LEU A 38 -25.14 20.67 -0.49
CA LEU A 38 -24.98 21.08 -1.88
C LEU A 38 -23.64 20.59 -2.45
N LYS A 39 -22.95 19.69 -1.74
CA LYS A 39 -21.61 19.24 -2.08
C LYS A 39 -21.48 17.77 -1.66
N GLU A 40 -21.46 16.91 -2.68
CA GLU A 40 -21.38 15.46 -2.53
C GLU A 40 -20.23 14.97 -1.63
N ASP A 41 -19.12 15.72 -1.57
CA ASP A 41 -17.91 15.42 -0.79
C ASP A 41 -17.57 16.67 0.05
N THR A 42 -17.83 16.66 1.35
CA THR A 42 -17.74 17.84 2.21
C THR A 42 -16.30 18.29 2.46
N ASP A 43 -15.36 17.37 2.62
CA ASP A 43 -13.97 17.65 2.99
C ASP A 43 -12.95 17.63 1.83
N ASP A 44 -13.44 17.39 0.60
CA ASP A 44 -12.68 17.38 -0.66
C ASP A 44 -11.61 16.28 -0.78
N ASP A 45 -11.84 15.11 -0.19
CA ASP A 45 -10.89 14.00 -0.22
C ASP A 45 -11.10 13.02 -1.40
N GLY A 46 -12.22 13.17 -2.11
CA GLY A 46 -12.63 12.37 -3.26
C GLY A 46 -13.64 11.27 -2.98
N TYR A 47 -14.20 11.18 -1.77
CA TYR A 47 -15.31 10.30 -1.43
C TYR A 47 -16.57 11.09 -1.08
N ALA A 48 -17.72 10.58 -1.50
CA ALA A 48 -18.99 11.21 -1.21
C ALA A 48 -19.39 10.98 0.26
N ASP A 49 -19.95 11.96 0.96
CA ASP A 49 -20.27 11.87 2.39
C ASP A 49 -21.17 10.65 2.68
N GLY A 50 -22.16 10.39 1.82
CA GLY A 50 -23.02 9.21 1.90
C GLY A 50 -22.27 7.87 1.82
N VAL A 51 -21.20 7.79 1.01
CA VAL A 51 -20.35 6.60 0.91
C VAL A 51 -19.53 6.43 2.18
N GLU A 52 -18.97 7.51 2.71
CA GLU A 52 -18.17 7.49 3.94
C GLU A 52 -18.98 7.02 5.13
N ILE A 53 -20.21 7.54 5.28
CA ILE A 53 -21.15 7.09 6.30
C ILE A 53 -21.53 5.61 6.14
N GLU A 54 -21.67 5.11 4.91
CA GLU A 54 -21.91 3.67 4.65
C GLU A 54 -20.71 2.81 5.08
N LYS A 55 -19.48 3.33 4.91
CA LYS A 55 -18.23 2.65 5.25
C LYS A 55 -17.79 2.88 6.70
N GLY A 56 -18.43 3.81 7.40
CA GLY A 56 -18.18 4.13 8.81
C GLY A 56 -16.97 5.03 9.04
N THR A 57 -16.65 5.88 8.08
CA THR A 57 -15.61 6.91 8.17
C THR A 57 -16.25 8.30 8.41
N ASP A 58 -15.44 9.31 8.75
CA ASP A 58 -15.92 10.67 9.08
C ASP A 58 -15.88 11.60 7.86
N PRO A 59 -17.03 12.04 7.31
CA PRO A 59 -17.09 12.89 6.12
C PRO A 59 -16.64 14.35 6.32
N ASN A 60 -16.08 14.66 7.48
CA ASN A 60 -15.49 15.96 7.77
C ASN A 60 -13.98 15.87 8.07
N ASP A 61 -13.38 14.69 7.90
CA ASP A 61 -11.96 14.45 8.11
C ASP A 61 -11.37 13.81 6.85
N SER A 62 -10.69 14.63 6.05
CA SER A 62 -10.09 14.23 4.77
C SER A 62 -9.00 13.15 4.89
N GLU A 63 -8.63 12.75 6.11
CA GLU A 63 -7.69 11.66 6.38
C GLU A 63 -8.39 10.38 6.91
N ASP A 64 -9.67 10.45 7.28
CA ASP A 64 -10.51 9.31 7.67
C ASP A 64 -11.49 8.96 6.56
N HIS A 65 -11.01 8.18 5.59
CA HIS A 65 -11.77 7.88 4.39
C HIS A 65 -11.73 6.40 4.00
N PRO A 66 -12.70 5.93 3.19
CA PRO A 66 -12.75 4.54 2.77
C PRO A 66 -11.48 4.11 2.06
N THR A 67 -10.98 2.91 2.37
CA THR A 67 -9.86 2.36 1.60
C THR A 67 -10.31 2.04 0.17
N SER A 68 -9.70 2.69 -0.82
CA SER A 68 -9.97 2.41 -2.24
C SER A 68 -9.57 0.97 -2.58
N VAL A 69 -10.58 0.11 -2.80
CA VAL A 69 -10.37 -1.26 -3.28
C VAL A 69 -9.65 -1.23 -4.63
N LEU A 70 -9.92 -0.23 -5.47
CA LEU A 70 -9.24 -0.05 -6.75
C LEU A 70 -7.75 0.25 -6.55
N PHE A 71 -7.38 1.08 -5.57
CA PHE A 71 -5.98 1.34 -5.24
C PHE A 71 -5.26 0.05 -4.80
N ILE A 72 -5.90 -0.75 -3.95
CA ILE A 72 -5.36 -2.04 -3.51
C ILE A 72 -5.19 -2.98 -4.72
N MET A 73 -6.21 -3.11 -5.58
CA MET A 73 -6.15 -3.94 -6.78
C MET A 73 -5.07 -3.47 -7.77
N PHE A 74 -4.92 -2.16 -7.93
CA PHE A 74 -3.88 -1.56 -8.77
C PHE A 74 -2.48 -1.85 -8.22
N MET A 75 -2.27 -1.74 -6.91
CA MET A 75 -1.00 -2.11 -6.28
C MET A 75 -0.67 -3.60 -6.47
N PHE A 76 -1.64 -4.51 -6.29
CA PHE A 76 -1.43 -5.94 -6.56
C PHE A 76 -1.10 -6.19 -8.04
N PHE A 77 -1.78 -5.52 -8.96
CA PHE A 77 -1.48 -5.59 -10.38
C PHE A 77 -0.04 -5.15 -10.69
N LEU A 78 0.40 -4.01 -10.13
CA LEU A 78 1.77 -3.53 -10.28
C LEU A 78 2.80 -4.51 -9.72
N ILE A 79 2.53 -5.12 -8.56
CA ILE A 79 3.41 -6.14 -7.96
C ILE A 79 3.52 -7.37 -8.87
N ILE A 80 2.41 -7.85 -9.44
CA ILE A 80 2.42 -8.99 -10.37
C ILE A 80 3.23 -8.68 -11.63
N VAL A 81 3.03 -7.51 -12.23
CA VAL A 81 3.79 -7.06 -13.40
C VAL A 81 5.28 -6.96 -13.05
N PHE A 82 5.62 -6.41 -11.89
CA PHE A 82 7.00 -6.28 -11.44
C PHE A 82 7.67 -7.64 -11.22
N ILE A 83 7.00 -8.58 -10.53
CA ILE A 83 7.51 -9.93 -10.31
C ILE A 83 7.68 -10.66 -11.65
N GLY A 84 6.71 -10.52 -12.57
CA GLY A 84 6.79 -11.09 -13.91
C GLY A 84 7.98 -10.54 -14.70
N ALA A 85 8.17 -9.21 -14.70
CA ALA A 85 9.30 -8.56 -15.36
C ALA A 85 10.65 -8.98 -14.74
N LEU A 86 10.73 -9.05 -13.41
CA LEU A 86 11.93 -9.50 -12.70
C LEU A 86 12.26 -10.95 -13.02
N GLY A 87 11.27 -11.85 -12.96
CA GLY A 87 11.44 -13.25 -13.31
C GLY A 87 11.85 -13.44 -14.77
N MET A 88 11.25 -12.67 -15.69
CA MET A 88 11.62 -12.66 -17.10
C MET A 88 13.06 -12.17 -17.31
N ALA A 89 13.47 -11.09 -16.63
CA ALA A 89 14.85 -10.59 -16.70
C ALA A 89 15.86 -11.62 -16.18
N ILE A 90 15.56 -12.27 -15.06
CA ILE A 90 16.38 -13.37 -14.51
C ILE A 90 16.45 -14.53 -15.50
N TYR A 91 15.33 -14.90 -16.11
CA TYR A 91 15.27 -15.96 -17.11
C TYR A 91 16.14 -15.63 -18.34
N TYR A 92 16.01 -14.44 -18.90
CA TYR A 92 16.85 -14.01 -20.03
C TYR A 92 18.33 -13.96 -19.67
N TYR A 93 18.66 -13.44 -18.48
CA TYR A 93 20.03 -13.47 -17.96
C TYR A 93 20.54 -14.91 -17.90
N TYR A 94 19.76 -15.84 -17.33
CA TYR A 94 20.13 -17.25 -17.24
C TYR A 94 20.30 -17.91 -18.62
N VAL A 95 19.38 -17.71 -19.55
CA VAL A 95 19.49 -18.28 -20.91
C VAL A 95 20.72 -17.75 -21.64
N GLU A 96 20.98 -16.44 -21.60
CA GLU A 96 22.18 -15.84 -22.20
C GLU A 96 23.46 -16.33 -21.53
N TYR A 97 23.43 -16.49 -20.20
CA TYR A 97 24.52 -17.01 -19.38
C TYR A 97 24.99 -18.39 -19.85
N TYR A 98 24.04 -19.33 -19.99
CA TYR A 98 24.35 -20.70 -20.44
C TYR A 98 24.64 -20.78 -21.95
N SER A 99 24.03 -19.92 -22.77
CA SER A 99 24.35 -19.84 -24.20
C SER A 99 25.79 -19.42 -24.47
N LYS A 100 26.41 -18.65 -23.58
CA LYS A 100 27.80 -18.18 -23.69
C LYS A 100 28.84 -19.14 -23.09
N GLY A 101 28.41 -20.28 -22.55
CA GLY A 101 29.32 -21.28 -21.95
C GLY A 101 30.10 -20.79 -20.72
N MET A 102 29.59 -19.76 -20.03
CA MET A 102 30.24 -19.20 -18.84
C MET A 102 29.92 -20.06 -17.60
N VAL A 103 30.88 -20.20 -16.65
CA VAL A 103 30.74 -21.04 -15.43
C VAL A 103 30.00 -20.28 -14.33
N ASN A 104 28.80 -20.72 -13.94
CA ASN A 104 27.87 -20.02 -13.01
C ASN A 104 28.59 -19.26 -11.88
N PRO A 105 28.40 -17.94 -11.70
CA PRO A 105 29.17 -17.14 -10.74
C PRO A 105 28.86 -17.54 -9.29
N PHE A 106 27.66 -18.10 -9.05
CA PHE A 106 27.28 -18.67 -7.77
C PHE A 106 28.01 -19.99 -7.49
N GLU A 107 28.35 -20.78 -8.51
CA GLU A 107 29.19 -21.99 -8.37
C GLU A 107 30.62 -21.62 -7.99
N LYS A 108 31.20 -20.61 -8.66
CA LYS A 108 32.55 -20.09 -8.35
C LYS A 108 32.66 -19.53 -6.93
N HIS A 109 31.57 -18.99 -6.37
CA HIS A 109 31.55 -18.51 -4.99
C HIS A 109 31.53 -19.67 -3.98
N ARG A 110 30.84 -20.77 -4.29
CA ARG A 110 30.83 -21.99 -3.48
C ARG A 110 32.23 -22.61 -3.37
N GLU A 111 32.97 -22.74 -4.47
CA GLU A 111 34.36 -23.22 -4.45
C GLU A 111 35.26 -22.37 -3.56
N ASN A 112 35.13 -21.04 -3.59
CA ASN A 112 35.93 -20.15 -2.75
C ASN A 112 35.62 -20.29 -1.24
N ILE A 113 34.38 -20.62 -0.88
CA ILE A 113 33.98 -20.87 0.50
C ILE A 113 34.52 -22.23 0.98
N GLU A 114 34.37 -23.28 0.16
CA GLU A 114 34.88 -24.62 0.47
C GLU A 114 36.41 -24.63 0.54
N HIS A 115 37.10 -23.90 -0.35
CA HIS A 115 38.56 -23.74 -0.31
C HIS A 115 39.02 -22.98 0.94
N LYS A 116 38.30 -21.94 1.39
CA LYS A 116 38.61 -21.25 2.65
C LYS A 116 38.38 -22.14 3.88
N LEU A 117 37.33 -22.96 3.88
CA LEU A 117 37.03 -23.89 4.97
C LEU A 117 37.99 -25.10 5.01
N GLY A 118 38.43 -25.57 3.84
CA GLY A 118 39.44 -26.63 3.72
C GLY A 118 40.86 -26.18 4.04
N GLN A 119 41.15 -24.87 4.01
CA GLN A 119 42.46 -24.30 4.32
C GLN A 119 42.62 -23.85 5.77
N THR A 120 41.55 -23.70 6.55
CA THR A 120 41.68 -23.47 8.00
C THR A 120 41.95 -24.80 8.68
N PRO A 121 43.17 -25.05 9.22
CA PRO A 121 43.40 -26.26 9.98
C PRO A 121 42.51 -26.21 11.22
N TYR A 122 41.69 -27.24 11.45
CA TYR A 122 40.97 -27.38 12.71
C TYR A 122 42.00 -27.47 13.84
N GLN A 123 42.16 -26.39 14.61
CA GLN A 123 43.03 -26.37 15.79
C GLN A 123 42.24 -26.93 16.97
N THR A 124 42.74 -28.00 17.58
CA THR A 124 42.11 -28.50 18.81
C THR A 124 42.27 -27.47 19.93
N PRO A 125 41.37 -27.45 20.94
CA PRO A 125 41.48 -26.53 22.07
C PRO A 125 42.86 -26.60 22.76
N GLN A 126 43.49 -27.77 22.79
CA GLN A 126 44.84 -27.94 23.36
C GLN A 126 45.92 -27.20 22.56
N GLN A 127 45.86 -27.22 21.22
CA GLN A 127 46.80 -26.50 20.36
C GLN A 127 46.63 -24.98 20.46
N LYS A 128 45.40 -24.51 20.70
CA LYS A 128 45.12 -23.08 20.92
C LYS A 128 45.69 -22.59 22.24
N MET A 129 45.65 -23.40 23.31
CA MET A 129 46.18 -23.02 24.62
C MET A 129 47.72 -23.00 24.68
N GLN A 130 48.41 -23.89 23.96
CA GLN A 130 49.88 -23.89 23.91
C GLN A 130 50.46 -22.64 23.23
N LYS A 131 49.75 -22.06 22.26
CA LYS A 131 50.18 -20.86 21.53
C LYS A 131 50.05 -19.55 22.30
N ILE A 132 49.29 -19.55 23.40
CA ILE A 132 49.06 -18.38 24.26
C ILE A 132 50.06 -18.38 25.43
N ALA A 133 50.71 -19.51 25.70
CA ALA A 133 51.68 -19.69 26.78
C ALA A 133 53.16 -19.51 26.34
N SER A 134 53.39 -19.10 25.09
CA SER A 134 54.71 -18.77 24.50
C SER A 134 54.74 -17.30 24.08
#